data_AF-A0A354AVP2-F1
#
_entry.id   AF-A0A354AVP2-F1
#
_cell.length_a   1.000
_cell.length_b   1.000
_cell.length_c   1.000
_cell.angle_alpha   90.00
_cell.angle_beta   90.00
_cell.angle_gamma   90.00
#
_symmetry.space_group_name_H-M   'P 1'
#
loop_
_entity.id
_entity.type
_entity.pdbx_description
1 polymer ?
#
loop_
_entity_poly.entity_id
_entity_poly.type
_entity_poly.pdbx_seq_one_letter_code
_entity_poly.pdbx_strand_id
1 'polypeptide(L)'
;MSQFLSNIRVVMSKVKPKDLIYPAIILFFIIIVGILFSVAMKFITKNFNDAFSGTIATERSVLNMENYTLVAKKLGISIEPQKNAIITVPEKATATTTEDVIVETEEILDKKSITISVLNSTTKKGAAGALAQALENDGFAKATTGNEKKQYATTTIFINEDKLEYEELILDTVQKTYPDAIVSTTSAGKSDVVIIIGTL
;
A
#
# COMPACT_ATOMS: atom_id res chain seq x y z
N MET A 1 17.77 -55.54 16.35
CA MET A 1 17.44 -55.11 14.97
C MET A 1 17.12 -56.28 14.02
N SER A 2 17.78 -57.45 14.14
CA SER A 2 17.57 -58.61 13.25
C SER A 2 16.16 -59.25 13.31
N GLN A 3 15.57 -59.42 14.49
CA GLN A 3 14.24 -60.05 14.62
C GLN A 3 13.08 -59.19 14.09
N PHE A 4 13.22 -57.86 14.08
CA PHE A 4 12.18 -56.97 13.56
C PHE A 4 12.09 -57.09 12.03
N LEU A 5 13.25 -57.19 11.37
CA LEU A 5 13.34 -57.38 9.92
C LEU A 5 12.89 -58.77 9.47
N SER A 6 13.15 -59.83 10.26
CA SER A 6 12.68 -61.18 9.94
C SER A 6 11.16 -61.28 10.00
N ASN A 7 10.54 -60.62 10.99
CA ASN A 7 9.08 -60.63 11.16
C ASN A 7 8.37 -59.88 10.01
N ILE A 8 8.95 -58.79 9.52
CA ILE A 8 8.44 -58.05 8.36
C ILE A 8 8.46 -58.92 7.09
N ARG A 9 9.53 -59.68 6.85
CA ARG A 9 9.66 -60.55 5.67
C ARG A 9 8.63 -61.69 5.66
N VAL A 10 8.34 -62.29 6.81
CA VAL A 10 7.36 -63.39 6.93
C VAL A 10 5.92 -62.90 6.76
N VAL A 11 5.64 -61.65 7.15
CA VAL A 11 4.32 -61.03 6.94
C VAL A 11 4.10 -60.67 5.47
N MET A 12 5.12 -60.17 4.77
CA MET A 12 5.01 -59.81 3.35
C MET A 12 4.77 -61.00 2.40
N SER A 13 5.20 -62.21 2.75
CA SER A 13 5.02 -63.40 1.89
C SER A 13 3.61 -64.00 1.92
N LYS A 14 2.75 -63.59 2.88
CA LYS A 14 1.35 -64.03 3.00
C LYS A 14 0.33 -63.09 2.36
N VAL A 15 0.75 -61.90 1.93
CA VAL A 15 -0.17 -60.87 1.39
C VAL A 15 -0.36 -61.07 -0.10
N LYS A 16 -1.62 -61.15 -0.57
CA LYS A 16 -1.90 -61.21 -2.01
C LYS A 16 -1.58 -59.84 -2.61
N PRO A 17 -1.03 -59.76 -3.83
CA PRO A 17 -0.66 -58.47 -4.45
C PRO A 17 -1.85 -57.51 -4.60
N LYS A 18 -3.08 -58.05 -4.65
CA LYS A 18 -4.34 -57.28 -4.74
C LYS A 18 -4.65 -56.49 -3.46
N ASP A 19 -4.21 -56.97 -2.30
CA ASP A 19 -4.46 -56.32 -1.00
C ASP A 19 -3.46 -55.18 -0.74
N LEU A 20 -2.37 -55.12 -1.52
CA LEU A 20 -1.34 -54.07 -1.42
C LEU A 20 -1.63 -52.84 -2.31
N ILE A 21 -2.59 -52.94 -3.24
CA ILE A 21 -2.89 -51.89 -4.21
C ILE A 21 -3.42 -50.62 -3.52
N TYR A 22 -4.41 -50.74 -2.63
CA TYR A 22 -4.99 -49.61 -1.91
C TYR A 22 -4.00 -48.87 -0.99
N PRO A 23 -3.26 -49.55 -0.10
CA PRO A 23 -2.26 -48.85 0.71
C PRO A 23 -1.12 -48.25 -0.13
N ALA A 24 -0.77 -48.85 -1.28
CA ALA A 24 0.23 -48.27 -2.19
C ALA A 24 -0.26 -46.98 -2.86
N ILE A 25 -1.53 -46.93 -3.30
CA ILE A 25 -2.13 -45.71 -3.87
C ILE A 25 -2.22 -44.59 -2.81
N ILE A 26 -2.60 -44.94 -1.58
CA ILE A 26 -2.66 -43.98 -0.46
C ILE A 26 -1.26 -43.41 -0.17
N LEU A 27 -0.24 -44.27 -0.11
CA LEU A 27 1.15 -43.84 0.07
C LEU A 27 1.59 -42.90 -1.07
N PHE A 28 1.27 -43.26 -2.32
CA PHE A 28 1.58 -42.44 -3.48
C PHE A 28 0.89 -41.07 -3.43
N PHE A 29 -0.37 -41.02 -3.01
CA PHE A 29 -1.11 -39.77 -2.84
C PHE A 29 -0.48 -38.88 -1.76
N ILE A 30 -0.08 -39.45 -0.61
CA ILE A 30 0.62 -38.71 0.45
C ILE A 30 1.94 -38.12 -0.06
N ILE A 31 2.70 -38.89 -0.86
CA ILE A 31 3.95 -38.42 -1.48
C ILE A 31 3.67 -37.24 -2.42
N ILE A 32 2.65 -37.34 -3.28
CA ILE A 32 2.25 -36.25 -4.18
C ILE A 32 1.87 -35.00 -3.39
N VAL A 33 1.05 -35.14 -2.36
CA VAL A 33 0.62 -34.01 -1.51
C VAL A 33 1.83 -33.36 -0.84
N GLY A 34 2.79 -34.15 -0.34
CA GLY A 34 4.04 -33.63 0.23
C GLY A 34 4.92 -32.88 -0.78
N ILE A 35 4.98 -33.35 -2.03
CA ILE A 35 5.70 -32.67 -3.12
C ILE A 35 5.00 -31.35 -3.46
N LEU A 36 3.67 -31.35 -3.62
CA LEU A 36 2.89 -30.14 -3.90
C LEU A 36 3.06 -29.10 -2.78
N PHE A 37 3.00 -29.53 -1.52
CA PHE A 37 3.25 -28.67 -0.37
C PHE A 37 4.67 -28.08 -0.40
N SER A 38 5.68 -28.88 -0.72
CA SER A 38 7.08 -28.42 -0.83
C SER A 38 7.27 -27.41 -1.96
N VAL A 39 6.60 -27.60 -3.11
CA VAL A 39 6.62 -26.66 -4.24
C VAL A 39 5.93 -25.35 -3.85
N ALA A 40 4.76 -25.43 -3.22
CA ALA A 40 4.03 -24.26 -2.74
C ALA A 40 4.84 -23.47 -1.70
N MET A 41 5.48 -24.16 -0.76
CA MET A 41 6.36 -23.54 0.24
C MET A 41 7.52 -22.79 -0.41
N LYS A 42 8.19 -23.40 -1.39
CA LYS A 42 9.27 -22.75 -2.15
C LYS A 42 8.78 -21.53 -2.93
N PHE A 43 7.58 -21.58 -3.50
CA PHE A 43 6.98 -20.45 -4.22
C PHE A 43 6.70 -19.28 -3.28
N ILE A 44 6.08 -19.56 -2.11
CA ILE A 44 5.81 -18.56 -1.08
C ILE A 44 7.12 -17.95 -0.59
N THR A 45 8.13 -18.75 -0.23
CA THR A 45 9.41 -18.24 0.27
C THR A 45 10.13 -17.37 -0.76
N LYS A 46 10.13 -17.73 -2.04
CA LYS A 46 10.72 -16.89 -3.09
C LYS A 46 9.98 -15.56 -3.24
N ASN A 47 8.66 -15.61 -3.28
CA ASN A 47 7.85 -14.40 -3.48
C ASN A 47 7.91 -13.46 -2.25
N PHE A 48 7.98 -14.01 -1.04
CA PHE A 48 8.24 -13.24 0.18
C PHE A 48 9.67 -12.67 0.19
N ASN A 49 10.67 -13.48 -0.20
CA ASN A 49 12.04 -12.98 -0.26
C ASN A 49 12.19 -11.86 -1.29
N ASP A 50 11.53 -11.94 -2.44
CA ASP A 50 11.60 -10.89 -3.47
C ASP A 50 10.79 -9.64 -3.08
N ALA A 51 9.68 -9.80 -2.35
CA ALA A 51 8.88 -8.68 -1.84
C ALA A 51 9.55 -7.94 -0.67
N PHE A 52 10.40 -8.61 0.13
CA PHE A 52 11.03 -8.04 1.31
C PHE A 52 12.55 -7.88 1.21
N SER A 53 13.21 -8.44 0.19
CA SER A 53 14.60 -8.14 -0.17
C SER A 53 14.66 -6.93 -1.10
N GLY A 54 13.84 -5.92 -0.82
CA GLY A 54 14.09 -4.57 -1.30
C GLY A 54 15.50 -4.18 -0.87
N THR A 55 16.39 -4.21 -1.84
CA THR A 55 17.50 -3.28 -2.04
C THR A 55 17.73 -2.33 -0.86
N ILE A 56 18.41 -2.80 0.19
CA ILE A 56 19.23 -1.93 1.04
C ILE A 56 20.49 -1.56 0.22
N ALA A 57 20.28 -1.01 -0.96
CA ALA A 57 21.33 -0.39 -1.77
C ALA A 57 20.86 1.03 -2.07
N THR A 58 21.28 1.93 -1.18
CA THR A 58 21.73 3.27 -1.56
C THR A 58 20.71 4.19 -2.23
N GLU A 59 19.50 4.30 -1.71
CA GLU A 59 18.76 5.57 -1.78
C GLU A 59 18.26 5.94 -0.39
N ARG A 60 19.21 6.25 0.50
CA ARG A 60 18.90 7.30 1.48
C ARG A 60 18.60 8.52 0.62
N SER A 61 17.38 9.03 0.69
CA SER A 61 17.07 10.40 0.29
C SER A 61 18.02 11.31 1.06
N VAL A 62 19.20 11.55 0.49
CA VAL A 62 20.09 12.62 0.92
C VAL A 62 19.33 13.86 0.53
N LEU A 63 18.58 14.38 1.49
CA LEU A 63 17.94 15.68 1.41
C LEU A 63 19.01 16.64 0.86
N ASN A 64 18.84 17.04 -0.40
CA ASN A 64 19.84 17.80 -1.13
C ASN A 64 19.79 19.24 -0.60
N MET A 65 20.47 19.44 0.53
CA MET A 65 20.43 20.66 1.35
C MET A 65 20.84 21.90 0.54
N GLU A 66 21.63 21.71 -0.50
CA GLU A 66 22.05 22.75 -1.43
C GLU A 66 20.87 23.31 -2.23
N ASN A 67 19.95 22.45 -2.70
CA ASN A 67 18.73 22.91 -3.35
C ASN A 67 17.80 23.63 -2.38
N TYR A 68 17.69 23.15 -1.13
CA TYR A 68 16.86 23.81 -0.11
C TYR A 68 17.39 25.19 0.29
N THR A 69 18.70 25.37 0.40
CA THR A 69 19.31 26.67 0.74
C THR A 69 19.15 27.70 -0.37
N LEU A 70 19.15 27.29 -1.64
CA LEU A 70 18.86 28.18 -2.78
C LEU A 70 17.40 28.63 -2.81
N VAL A 71 16.47 27.72 -2.48
CA VAL A 71 15.03 28.01 -2.41
C VAL A 71 14.73 28.91 -1.20
N ALA A 72 15.29 28.62 -0.03
CA ALA A 72 15.18 29.48 1.16
C ALA A 72 15.75 30.89 0.93
N LYS A 73 16.88 31.01 0.21
CA LYS A 73 17.48 32.30 -0.15
C LYS A 73 16.64 33.08 -1.17
N LYS A 74 15.97 32.40 -2.11
CA LYS A 74 15.00 33.03 -3.03
C LYS A 74 13.70 33.46 -2.34
N LEU A 75 13.34 32.77 -1.25
CA LEU A 75 12.16 33.04 -0.44
C LEU A 75 12.40 34.03 0.73
N GLY A 76 13.62 34.53 0.91
CA GLY A 76 13.94 35.53 1.94
C GLY A 76 13.93 35.00 3.38
N ILE A 77 13.98 33.68 3.58
CA ILE A 77 13.88 33.05 4.90
C ILE A 77 15.29 32.99 5.52
N SER A 78 15.51 33.72 6.61
CA SER A 78 16.76 33.70 7.38
C SER A 78 16.80 32.46 8.28
N ILE A 79 17.75 31.55 8.00
CA ILE A 79 17.94 30.32 8.77
C ILE A 79 19.07 30.57 9.79
N GLU A 80 18.76 31.22 10.91
CA GLU A 80 19.63 31.20 12.09
C GLU A 80 19.14 30.14 13.08
N PRO A 81 20.01 29.23 13.56
CA PRO A 81 19.62 28.24 14.55
C PRO A 81 19.58 28.90 15.94
N GLN A 82 18.39 29.19 16.46
CA GLN A 82 18.25 29.75 17.79
C GLN A 82 18.53 28.71 18.88
N LYS A 83 19.63 28.98 19.60
CA LYS A 83 20.14 28.34 20.81
C LYS A 83 19.23 28.64 22.01
N ASN A 84 18.88 27.59 22.75
CA ASN A 84 18.21 27.60 24.06
C ASN A 84 18.60 28.79 24.97
N ALA A 85 17.60 29.52 25.49
CA ALA A 85 17.76 30.38 26.66
C ALA A 85 16.49 30.38 27.52
N ILE A 86 16.73 30.32 28.84
CA ILE A 86 15.82 30.09 29.96
C ILE A 86 14.96 31.34 30.24
N ILE A 87 13.68 31.12 30.57
CA ILE A 87 12.71 32.16 30.95
C ILE A 87 12.91 32.57 32.42
N THR A 88 13.15 33.87 32.64
CA THR A 88 12.97 34.55 33.95
C THR A 88 11.72 35.43 33.83
N VAL A 89 10.78 35.30 34.78
CA VAL A 89 9.55 36.10 34.89
C VAL A 89 9.80 37.33 35.79
N PRO A 90 9.30 38.52 35.43
CA PRO A 90 8.20 39.16 36.17
C PRO A 90 7.13 39.74 35.22
N GLU A 91 5.85 39.39 35.39
CA GLU A 91 4.81 40.15 36.13
C GLU A 91 4.29 41.43 35.44
N LYS A 92 3.28 41.21 34.58
CA LYS A 92 1.97 41.90 34.46
C LYS A 92 1.91 43.43 34.56
N ALA A 93 1.66 44.09 33.42
CA ALA A 93 0.62 45.13 33.28
C ALA A 93 0.28 45.39 31.79
N THR A 94 -0.91 44.92 31.41
CA THR A 94 -1.87 45.41 30.40
C THR A 94 -1.38 46.38 29.31
N ALA A 95 -1.33 45.89 28.08
CA ALA A 95 -1.66 46.64 26.87
C ALA A 95 -2.42 45.72 25.91
N THR A 96 -3.56 46.21 25.41
CA THR A 96 -4.38 45.59 24.37
C THR A 96 -3.51 45.20 23.17
N THR A 97 -3.33 43.91 22.94
CA THR A 97 -2.74 43.37 21.72
C THR A 97 -3.87 42.65 21.00
N THR A 98 -4.23 43.21 19.84
CA THR A 98 -4.92 42.51 18.77
C THR A 98 -4.42 41.07 18.74
N GLU A 99 -5.31 40.10 18.97
CA GLU A 99 -5.03 38.73 18.55
C GLU A 99 -4.72 38.82 17.06
N ASP A 100 -3.43 38.78 16.72
CA ASP A 100 -3.01 38.22 15.44
C ASP A 100 -3.52 36.78 15.50
N VAL A 101 -4.76 36.62 15.04
CA VAL A 101 -5.24 35.37 14.48
C VAL A 101 -4.16 35.02 13.48
N ILE A 102 -3.31 34.07 13.86
CA ILE A 102 -2.48 33.34 12.92
C ILE A 102 -3.52 32.64 12.06
N VAL A 103 -3.93 33.31 10.98
CA VAL A 103 -4.63 32.69 9.88
C VAL A 103 -3.58 31.77 9.32
N GLU A 104 -3.57 30.54 9.83
CA GLU A 104 -3.12 29.38 9.08
C GLU A 104 -3.80 29.54 7.73
N THR A 105 -3.04 30.07 6.77
CA THR A 105 -3.49 30.13 5.40
C THR A 105 -3.44 28.69 4.97
N GLU A 106 -4.52 27.96 5.26
CA GLU A 106 -4.87 26.77 4.52
C GLU A 106 -4.78 27.20 3.06
N GLU A 107 -3.71 26.79 2.38
CA GLU A 107 -3.74 26.77 0.93
C GLU A 107 -4.90 25.85 0.57
N ILE A 108 -6.05 26.47 0.30
CA ILE A 108 -7.25 25.81 -0.21
C ILE A 108 -6.90 25.25 -1.58
N LEU A 109 -6.37 24.03 -1.57
CA LEU A 109 -6.06 23.23 -2.74
C LEU A 109 -7.31 23.10 -3.61
N ASP A 110 -7.21 23.58 -4.84
CA ASP A 110 -8.33 23.51 -5.78
C ASP A 110 -8.51 22.07 -6.26
N LYS A 111 -9.45 21.37 -5.62
CA LYS A 111 -9.84 19.98 -5.96
C LYS A 111 -10.25 19.80 -7.43
N LYS A 112 -10.62 20.86 -8.15
CA LYS A 112 -10.99 20.79 -9.57
C LYS A 112 -9.81 20.89 -10.53
N SER A 113 -8.63 21.23 -10.03
CA SER A 113 -7.42 21.38 -10.85
C SER A 113 -6.78 20.04 -11.25
N ILE A 114 -7.23 18.93 -10.65
CA ILE A 114 -6.70 17.58 -10.90
C ILE A 114 -7.64 16.72 -11.72
N THR A 115 -7.06 15.84 -12.52
CA THR A 115 -7.77 14.85 -13.32
C THR A 115 -7.76 13.48 -12.64
N ILE A 116 -8.95 12.95 -12.37
CA ILE A 116 -9.12 11.67 -11.68
C ILE A 116 -9.70 10.62 -12.63
N SER A 117 -9.13 9.41 -12.60
CA SER A 117 -9.68 8.23 -13.25
C SER A 117 -9.99 7.15 -12.22
N VAL A 118 -11.20 6.61 -12.25
CA VAL A 118 -11.66 5.55 -11.36
C VAL A 118 -11.87 4.28 -12.18
N LEU A 119 -11.10 3.25 -11.85
CA LEU A 119 -11.12 1.96 -12.52
C LEU A 119 -11.70 0.89 -11.58
N ASN A 120 -12.67 0.13 -12.08
CA ASN A 120 -13.24 -0.99 -11.35
C ASN A 120 -12.51 -2.29 -11.70
N SER A 121 -11.83 -2.91 -10.73
CA SER A 121 -11.25 -4.25 -10.91
C SER A 121 -12.17 -5.39 -10.45
N THR A 122 -13.35 -5.05 -9.92
CA THR A 122 -14.30 -5.99 -9.31
C THR A 122 -15.42 -6.42 -10.27
N THR A 123 -16.22 -7.40 -9.84
CA THR A 123 -17.45 -7.81 -10.54
C THR A 123 -18.67 -6.94 -10.23
N LYS A 124 -18.55 -5.98 -9.28
CA LYS A 124 -19.64 -5.09 -8.87
C LYS A 124 -19.88 -4.03 -9.95
N LYS A 125 -20.99 -4.15 -10.69
CA LYS A 125 -21.37 -3.16 -11.71
C LYS A 125 -21.66 -1.81 -11.05
N GLY A 126 -21.13 -0.74 -11.65
CA GLY A 126 -21.37 0.63 -11.19
C GLY A 126 -20.48 1.11 -10.03
N ALA A 127 -19.58 0.27 -9.49
CA ALA A 127 -18.71 0.66 -8.37
C ALA A 127 -17.82 1.89 -8.70
N ALA A 128 -17.22 1.91 -9.89
CA ALA A 128 -16.44 3.08 -10.35
C ALA A 128 -17.31 4.34 -10.52
N GLY A 129 -18.53 4.18 -11.02
CA GLY A 129 -19.48 5.30 -11.16
C GLY A 129 -19.90 5.88 -9.81
N ALA A 130 -20.17 5.02 -8.83
CA ALA A 130 -20.53 5.47 -7.49
C ALA A 130 -19.39 6.24 -6.82
N LEU A 131 -18.14 5.75 -6.94
CA LEU A 131 -16.98 6.45 -6.37
C LEU A 131 -16.68 7.75 -7.12
N ALA A 132 -16.78 7.77 -8.45
CA ALA A 132 -16.64 9.00 -9.24
C ALA A 132 -17.66 10.06 -8.79
N GLN A 133 -18.91 9.66 -8.56
CA GLN A 133 -19.94 10.56 -8.07
C GLN A 133 -19.66 11.04 -6.64
N ALA A 134 -19.11 10.18 -5.77
CA ALA A 134 -18.70 10.58 -4.43
C ALA A 134 -17.58 11.64 -4.45
N LEU A 135 -16.59 11.48 -5.34
CA LEU A 135 -15.52 12.46 -5.54
C LEU A 135 -16.07 13.79 -6.08
N GLU A 136 -16.98 13.75 -7.05
CA GLU A 136 -17.64 14.96 -7.57
C GLU A 136 -18.43 15.69 -6.48
N ASN A 137 -19.13 14.95 -5.63
CA ASN A 137 -19.89 15.52 -4.50
C ASN A 137 -18.97 16.15 -3.44
N ASP A 138 -17.73 15.65 -3.29
CA ASP A 138 -16.72 16.21 -2.37
C ASP A 138 -15.95 17.41 -2.97
N GLY A 139 -16.26 17.77 -4.22
CA GLY A 139 -15.79 18.98 -4.90
C GLY A 139 -14.70 18.76 -5.95
N PHE A 140 -14.31 17.52 -6.23
CA PHE A 140 -13.33 17.22 -7.26
C PHE A 140 -13.89 17.41 -8.68
N ALA A 141 -13.01 17.51 -9.67
CA ALA A 141 -13.41 17.48 -11.07
C ALA A 141 -14.08 16.14 -11.43
N LYS A 142 -14.91 16.17 -12.48
CA LYS A 142 -15.61 14.98 -12.99
C LYS A 142 -14.62 13.86 -13.28
N ALA A 143 -14.71 12.78 -12.50
CA ALA A 143 -13.81 11.65 -12.65
C ALA A 143 -14.20 10.80 -13.87
N THR A 144 -13.20 10.32 -14.61
CA THR A 144 -13.42 9.36 -15.69
C THR A 144 -13.60 7.97 -15.10
N THR A 145 -14.54 7.18 -15.62
CA THR A 145 -14.80 5.84 -15.09
C THR A 145 -14.45 4.76 -16.10
N GLY A 146 -13.86 3.66 -15.65
CA GLY A 146 -13.53 2.52 -16.50
C GLY A 146 -13.53 1.19 -15.77
N ASN A 147 -13.18 0.13 -16.49
CA ASN A 147 -12.91 -1.19 -15.93
C ASN A 147 -11.43 -1.47 -16.04
N GLU A 148 -10.85 -2.02 -14.98
CA GLU A 148 -9.48 -2.53 -14.99
C GLU A 148 -9.49 -3.99 -15.45
N LYS A 149 -8.53 -4.38 -16.28
CA LYS A 149 -8.39 -5.75 -16.78
C LYS A 149 -7.75 -6.65 -15.71
N LYS A 150 -6.84 -6.09 -14.92
CA LYS A 150 -6.16 -6.79 -13.83
C LYS A 150 -7.01 -6.72 -12.56
N GLN A 151 -7.10 -7.82 -11.82
CA GLN A 151 -7.78 -7.82 -10.52
C GLN A 151 -6.85 -7.26 -9.45
N TYR A 152 -7.38 -6.36 -8.62
CA TYR A 152 -6.71 -5.82 -7.46
C TYR A 152 -7.43 -6.29 -6.20
N ALA A 153 -6.66 -6.73 -5.21
CA ALA A 153 -7.22 -7.16 -3.94
C ALA A 153 -7.68 -5.94 -3.14
N THR A 154 -6.83 -4.94 -3.00
CA THR A 154 -7.10 -3.72 -2.20
C THR A 154 -7.34 -2.52 -3.10
N THR A 155 -8.20 -1.60 -2.66
CA THR A 155 -8.39 -0.32 -3.36
C THR A 155 -7.10 0.50 -3.27
N THR A 156 -6.54 0.87 -4.42
CA THR A 156 -5.26 1.59 -4.49
C THR A 156 -5.42 2.89 -5.25
N ILE A 157 -4.90 3.96 -4.68
CA ILE A 157 -4.90 5.31 -5.22
C ILE A 157 -3.48 5.58 -5.74
N PHE A 158 -3.33 5.67 -7.05
CA PHE A 158 -2.09 6.07 -7.70
C PHE A 158 -2.10 7.58 -7.90
N ILE A 159 -1.07 8.28 -7.43
CA ILE A 159 -0.95 9.73 -7.52
C ILE A 159 0.41 10.05 -8.14
N ASN A 160 0.43 10.93 -9.13
CA ASN A 160 1.70 11.42 -9.68
C ASN A 160 2.44 12.30 -8.66
N GLU A 161 3.77 12.26 -8.69
CA GLU A 161 4.62 12.98 -7.73
C GLU A 161 4.38 14.50 -7.69
N ASP A 162 3.96 15.09 -8.80
CA ASP A 162 3.65 16.52 -8.92
C ASP A 162 2.30 16.92 -8.29
N LYS A 163 1.55 15.96 -7.75
CA LYS A 163 0.21 16.13 -7.17
C LYS A 163 0.05 15.49 -5.80
N LEU A 164 1.15 15.16 -5.12
CA LEU A 164 1.14 14.58 -3.77
C LEU A 164 0.48 15.48 -2.71
N GLU A 165 0.45 16.79 -2.94
CA GLU A 165 -0.29 17.74 -2.12
C GLU A 165 -1.81 17.45 -2.03
N TYR A 166 -2.38 16.67 -2.96
CA TYR A 166 -3.78 16.24 -2.93
C TYR A 166 -3.99 14.87 -2.26
N GLU A 167 -2.92 14.19 -1.84
CA GLU A 167 -2.97 12.81 -1.33
C GLU A 167 -3.98 12.65 -0.20
N GLU A 168 -3.85 13.47 0.85
CA GLU A 168 -4.69 13.37 2.04
C GLU A 168 -6.17 13.64 1.71
N LEU A 169 -6.44 14.64 0.85
CA LEU A 169 -7.80 14.99 0.43
C LEU A 169 -8.49 13.86 -0.34
N ILE A 170 -7.75 13.20 -1.24
CA ILE A 170 -8.27 12.10 -2.04
C ILE A 170 -8.44 10.86 -1.16
N LEU A 171 -7.45 10.57 -0.30
CA LEU A 171 -7.49 9.43 0.59
C LEU A 171 -8.66 9.50 1.57
N ASP A 172 -8.89 10.65 2.21
CA ASP A 172 -10.03 10.87 3.11
C ASP A 172 -11.36 10.61 2.38
N THR A 173 -11.49 11.09 1.15
CA THR A 173 -12.70 10.91 0.36
C THR A 173 -12.92 9.45 -0.03
N VAL A 174 -11.86 8.75 -0.45
CA VAL A 174 -11.95 7.34 -0.85
C VAL A 174 -12.19 6.44 0.36
N GLN A 175 -11.57 6.71 1.50
CA GLN A 175 -11.71 5.91 2.73
C GLN A 175 -13.11 5.94 3.33
N LYS A 176 -13.91 6.98 3.07
CA LYS A 176 -15.34 7.01 3.43
C LYS A 176 -16.13 5.86 2.80
N THR A 177 -15.72 5.41 1.61
CA THR A 177 -16.39 4.30 0.88
C THR A 177 -15.58 3.00 0.96
N TYR A 178 -14.25 3.09 0.98
CA TYR A 178 -13.31 1.96 0.98
C TYR A 178 -12.28 2.16 2.11
N PRO A 179 -12.58 1.74 3.35
CA PRO A 179 -11.75 2.03 4.52
C PRO A 179 -10.31 1.55 4.41
N ASP A 180 -10.09 0.43 3.71
CA ASP A 180 -8.78 -0.18 3.51
C ASP A 180 -8.02 0.38 2.29
N ALA A 181 -8.43 1.54 1.76
CA ALA A 181 -7.77 2.16 0.62
C ALA A 181 -6.36 2.64 0.99
N ILE A 182 -5.41 2.37 0.08
CA ILE A 182 -4.01 2.74 0.21
C ILE A 182 -3.57 3.68 -0.90
N VAL A 183 -2.56 4.51 -0.63
CA VAL A 183 -1.93 5.37 -1.62
C VAL A 183 -0.64 4.72 -2.13
N SER A 184 -0.40 4.86 -3.43
CA SER A 184 0.84 4.54 -4.09
C SER A 184 1.33 5.75 -4.88
N THR A 185 2.58 6.14 -4.70
CA THR A 185 3.23 7.22 -5.46
C THR A 185 3.75 6.77 -6.82
N THR A 186 3.37 5.55 -7.26
CA THR A 186 3.67 5.10 -8.63
C THR A 186 2.83 5.90 -9.60
N SER A 187 3.43 6.32 -10.73
CA SER A 187 2.77 7.16 -11.73
C SER A 187 1.35 6.69 -12.10
N ALA A 188 0.41 7.62 -11.99
CA ALA A 188 -0.98 7.53 -12.42
C ALA A 188 -1.14 7.61 -13.97
N GLY A 189 -0.04 7.64 -14.71
CA GLY A 189 -0.02 7.57 -16.16
C GLY A 189 -0.54 8.84 -16.82
N LYS A 190 -1.72 8.77 -17.47
CA LYS A 190 -2.30 9.89 -18.24
C LYS A 190 -3.19 10.82 -17.42
N SER A 191 -3.58 10.39 -16.23
CA SER A 191 -4.33 11.19 -15.27
C SER A 191 -3.40 11.58 -14.13
N ASP A 192 -3.75 12.64 -13.43
CA ASP A 192 -3.03 13.06 -12.21
C ASP A 192 -3.20 12.02 -11.10
N VAL A 193 -4.39 11.41 -11.05
CA VAL A 193 -4.77 10.41 -10.07
C VAL A 193 -5.52 9.26 -10.74
N VAL A 194 -5.16 8.02 -10.42
CA VAL A 194 -5.89 6.81 -10.82
C VAL A 194 -6.27 6.01 -9.58
N ILE A 195 -7.56 5.81 -9.36
CA ILE A 195 -8.09 5.01 -8.25
C ILE A 195 -8.55 3.67 -8.82
N ILE A 196 -7.95 2.57 -8.36
CA ILE A 196 -8.35 1.22 -8.74
C ILE A 196 -9.11 0.61 -7.57
N ILE A 197 -10.39 0.30 -7.77
CA ILE A 197 -11.25 -0.33 -6.76
C ILE A 197 -10.90 -1.81 -6.67
N GLY A 198 -10.53 -2.25 -5.47
CA GLY A 198 -10.20 -3.65 -5.15
C GLY A 198 -11.39 -4.47 -4.71
N THR A 199 -11.20 -5.79 -4.59
CA THR A 199 -12.26 -6.74 -4.18
C THR A 199 -12.40 -6.94 -2.68
N LEU A 200 -11.42 -6.52 -1.87
CA LEU A 200 -11.41 -6.60 -0.41
C LEU A 200 -12.00 -5.33 0.21
#